data_AF-U7TTF4-F1
#
_entry.id   AF-U7TTF4-F1
#
_cell.length_a   1.000
_cell.length_b   1.000
_cell.length_c   1.000
_cell.angle_alpha   90.00
_cell.angle_beta   90.00
_cell.angle_gamma   90.00
#
_symmetry.space_group_name_H-M   'P 1'
#
loop_
_entity.id
_entity.type
_entity.pdbx_description
1 polymer ?
#
loop_
_entity_poly.entity_id
_entity_poly.type
_entity_poly.pdbx_seq_one_letter_code
_entity_poly.pdbx_strand_id
1 'polypeptide(L)'
;MTNLEKAVKEIKEAYTEYFIRCKEIGSVKLPKGTLDGHGSEYVEATKILCEKIENIEKKYSVKVSNKDFSQQEINKIRKEVYNED
;
A
#
# COMPACT_ATOMS: atom_id res chain seq x y z
N MET A 1 20.23 -12.10 2.45
CA MET A 1 19.04 -11.38 2.94
C MET A 1 18.54 -12.04 4.21
N THR A 2 18.53 -11.26 5.28
CA THR A 2 17.87 -11.53 6.56
C THR A 2 16.36 -11.64 6.38
N ASN A 3 15.66 -12.20 7.38
CA ASN A 3 14.19 -12.23 7.40
C ASN A 3 13.60 -10.81 7.35
N LEU A 4 14.27 -9.83 7.98
CA LEU A 4 13.87 -8.43 7.93
C LEU A 4 13.94 -7.87 6.49
N GLU A 5 15.06 -8.09 5.79
CA GLU A 5 15.21 -7.65 4.39
C GLU A 5 14.17 -8.30 3.47
N LYS A 6 13.85 -9.59 3.67
CA LYS A 6 12.81 -10.28 2.90
C LYS A 6 11.43 -9.71 3.18
N ALA A 7 11.11 -9.46 4.46
CA ALA A 7 9.84 -8.85 4.86
C ALA A 7 9.68 -7.44 4.27
N VAL A 8 10.71 -6.60 4.36
CA VAL A 8 10.70 -5.25 3.77
C VAL A 8 10.50 -5.32 2.26
N LYS A 9 11.13 -6.27 1.57
CA LYS A 9 10.93 -6.45 0.12
C LYS A 9 9.47 -6.78 -0.22
N GLU A 10 8.85 -7.75 0.48
CA GLU A 10 7.44 -8.10 0.24
C GLU A 10 6.48 -6.97 0.64
N ILE A 11 6.80 -6.21 1.70
CA ILE A 11 6.01 -5.03 2.08
C ILE A 11 6.06 -3.95 0.99
N LYS A 12 7.23 -3.72 0.38
CA LYS A 12 7.35 -2.81 -0.77
C LYS A 12 6.44 -3.24 -1.92
N GLU A 13 6.42 -4.54 -2.25
CA GLU A 13 5.52 -5.09 -3.27
C GLU A 13 4.05 -4.88 -2.90
N ALA A 14 3.67 -5.10 -1.63
CA ALA A 14 2.31 -4.87 -1.15
C ALA A 14 1.88 -3.39 -1.27
N TYR A 15 2.78 -2.44 -0.98
CA TYR A 15 2.50 -1.02 -1.19
C TYR A 15 2.35 -0.66 -2.68
N THR A 16 3.17 -1.25 -3.56
CA THR A 16 3.03 -1.08 -5.01
C THR A 16 1.65 -1.54 -5.48
N GLU A 17 1.22 -2.74 -5.10
CA GLU A 17 -0.12 -3.26 -5.40
C GLU A 17 -1.23 -2.34 -4.87
N TYR A 18 -1.08 -1.86 -3.62
CA TYR A 18 -2.03 -0.94 -2.99
C TYR A 18 -2.17 0.37 -3.79
N PHE A 19 -1.07 0.99 -4.20
CA PHE A 19 -1.13 2.22 -4.98
C PHE A 19 -1.67 2.02 -6.39
N ILE A 20 -1.39 0.86 -7.02
CA ILE A 20 -2.03 0.51 -8.29
C ILE A 20 -3.55 0.44 -8.10
N ARG A 21 -4.02 -0.23 -7.05
CA ARG A 21 -5.44 -0.32 -6.73
C ARG A 21 -6.05 1.05 -6.46
N CYS A 22 -5.37 1.93 -5.74
CA CYS A 22 -5.82 3.29 -5.48
C CYS A 22 -5.96 4.13 -6.75
N LYS A 23 -5.05 3.93 -7.70
CA LYS A 23 -5.09 4.57 -9.02
C LYS A 23 -6.27 4.07 -9.86
N GLU A 24 -6.55 2.76 -9.83
CA GLU A 24 -7.72 2.18 -10.49
C GLU A 24 -9.02 2.75 -9.92
N ILE A 25 -9.17 2.77 -8.60
CA ILE A 25 -10.32 3.34 -7.89
C ILE A 25 -10.54 4.79 -8.34
N GLY A 26 -9.49 5.63 -8.27
CA GLY A 26 -9.59 7.05 -8.64
C GLY A 26 -9.81 7.31 -10.13
N SER A 27 -9.63 6.31 -10.99
CA SER A 27 -9.90 6.42 -12.43
C SER A 27 -11.36 6.16 -12.79
N VAL A 28 -12.15 5.62 -11.86
CA VAL A 28 -13.58 5.35 -12.08
C VAL A 28 -14.35 6.68 -12.03
N LYS A 29 -15.17 6.94 -13.05
CA LYS A 29 -16.03 8.13 -13.08
C LYS A 29 -17.29 7.87 -12.25
N LEU A 30 -17.54 8.71 -11.26
CA LEU A 30 -18.75 8.65 -10.46
C LEU A 30 -19.84 9.60 -10.97
N PRO A 31 -21.12 9.25 -10.78
CA PRO A 31 -22.23 10.17 -11.01
C PRO A 31 -22.10 11.46 -10.20
N LYS A 32 -22.59 12.57 -10.77
CA LYS A 32 -22.65 13.84 -10.05
C LYS A 32 -23.60 13.72 -8.86
N GLY A 33 -23.13 14.05 -7.66
CA GLY A 33 -23.91 13.99 -6.42
C GLY A 33 -23.66 12.75 -5.55
N THR A 34 -22.72 11.87 -5.91
CA THR A 34 -22.26 10.81 -5.01
C THR A 34 -21.62 11.40 -3.76
N LEU A 35 -22.17 11.10 -2.58
CA LEU A 35 -21.74 11.67 -1.29
C LEU A 35 -20.44 11.05 -0.77
N ASP A 36 -20.27 9.74 -0.91
CA ASP A 36 -19.10 8.99 -0.37
C ASP A 36 -17.90 8.99 -1.33
N GLY A 37 -18.12 9.39 -2.59
CA GLY A 37 -17.11 9.25 -3.64
C GLY A 37 -16.68 7.78 -3.79
N HIS A 38 -15.39 7.55 -3.59
CA HIS A 38 -14.75 6.23 -3.56
C HIS A 38 -14.25 5.85 -2.14
N GLY A 39 -14.80 6.49 -1.11
CA GLY A 39 -14.31 6.35 0.27
C GLY A 39 -14.27 4.89 0.71
N SER A 40 -15.37 4.16 0.48
CA SER A 40 -15.47 2.74 0.81
C SER A 40 -14.39 1.87 0.15
N GLU A 41 -14.10 2.08 -1.13
CA GLU A 41 -13.11 1.30 -1.87
C GLU A 41 -11.68 1.58 -1.37
N TYR A 42 -11.37 2.84 -1.01
CA TYR A 42 -10.07 3.19 -0.43
C TYR A 42 -9.88 2.60 0.96
N VAL A 43 -10.94 2.55 1.78
CA VAL A 43 -10.92 1.90 3.10
C VAL A 43 -10.68 0.40 2.94
N GLU A 44 -11.36 -0.25 2.00
CA GLU A 44 -11.16 -1.68 1.71
C GLU A 44 -9.72 -1.96 1.24
N ALA A 45 -9.20 -1.16 0.30
CA ALA A 45 -7.82 -1.30 -0.17
C ALA A 45 -6.80 -1.15 0.95
N THR A 46 -7.03 -0.21 1.88
CA THR A 46 -6.16 -0.01 3.05
C THR A 46 -6.22 -1.19 4.00
N LYS A 47 -7.41 -1.75 4.25
CA LYS A 47 -7.56 -2.94 5.09
C LYS A 47 -6.78 -4.12 4.53
N ILE A 48 -6.91 -4.37 3.22
CA ILE A 48 -6.18 -5.45 2.53
C ILE A 48 -4.65 -5.25 2.66
N LEU A 49 -4.17 -4.01 2.52
CA LEU A 49 -2.76 -3.69 2.72
C LEU A 49 -2.30 -4.02 4.15
N CYS A 50 -3.04 -3.59 5.16
CA CYS A 50 -2.72 -3.88 6.57
C CYS A 50 -2.67 -5.39 6.83
N GLU A 51 -3.68 -6.14 6.36
CA GLU A 51 -3.72 -7.59 6.52
C GLU A 51 -2.54 -8.29 5.82
N LYS A 52 -2.14 -7.82 4.63
CA LYS A 52 -0.95 -8.32 3.92
C LYS A 52 0.33 -8.06 4.73
N ILE A 53 0.51 -6.84 5.25
CA ILE A 53 1.69 -6.50 6.06
C ILE A 53 1.77 -7.36 7.32
N GLU A 54 0.67 -7.50 8.06
CA GLU A 54 0.62 -8.35 9.26
C GLU A 54 0.96 -9.82 8.95
N ASN A 55 0.50 -10.34 7.81
CA ASN A 55 0.83 -11.70 7.37
C ASN A 55 2.31 -11.86 7.00
N ILE A 56 2.92 -10.85 6.38
CA ILE A 56 4.36 -10.84 6.07
C ILE A 56 5.20 -10.81 7.35
N GLU A 57 4.83 -9.95 8.31
CA GLU A 57 5.48 -9.86 9.61
C GLU A 57 5.43 -11.21 10.36
N LYS A 58 4.26 -11.86 10.39
CA LYS A 58 4.08 -13.20 10.96
C LYS A 58 4.91 -14.25 10.23
N LYS A 59 4.85 -14.28 8.89
CA LYS A 59 5.59 -15.23 8.03
C LYS A 59 7.09 -15.22 8.31
N TYR A 60 7.66 -14.04 8.52
CA TYR A 60 9.10 -13.87 8.76
C TYR A 60 9.47 -13.79 10.24
N SER A 61 8.48 -13.79 11.14
CA SER A 61 8.66 -13.59 12.58
C SER A 61 9.45 -12.32 12.90
N VAL A 62 9.12 -11.23 12.21
CA VAL A 62 9.72 -9.90 12.39
C VAL A 62 8.64 -8.87 12.64
N LYS A 63 9.04 -7.70 13.14
CA LYS A 63 8.19 -6.51 13.22
C LYS A 63 8.89 -5.38 12.49
N VAL A 64 8.27 -4.87 11.44
CA VAL A 64 8.81 -3.82 10.59
C VAL A 64 8.38 -2.48 11.17
N SER A 65 9.36 -1.63 11.48
CA SER A 65 9.12 -0.30 12.01
C SER A 65 9.42 0.77 10.96
N ASN A 66 9.08 2.03 11.27
CA ASN A 66 9.44 3.18 10.44
C ASN A 66 10.96 3.33 10.19
N LYS A 67 11.81 2.69 10.99
CA LYS A 67 13.27 2.67 10.76
C LYS A 67 13.67 1.69 9.66
N ASP A 68 12.92 0.60 9.53
CA ASP A 68 13.16 -0.47 8.57
C ASP A 68 12.52 -0.14 7.22
N PHE A 69 11.37 0.55 7.25
CA PHE A 69 10.65 1.00 6.07
C PHE A 69 9.95 2.34 6.35
N SER A 70 10.50 3.42 5.80
CA SER A 70 10.08 4.78 6.15
C SER A 70 8.96 5.30 5.26
N GLN A 71 8.29 6.37 5.73
CA GLN A 71 7.30 7.09 4.92
C GLN A 71 7.89 7.65 3.61
N GLN A 72 9.20 7.94 3.56
CA GLN A 72 9.86 8.40 2.34
C GLN A 72 9.90 7.30 1.28
N GLU A 73 10.16 6.05 1.67
CA GLU A 73 10.13 4.91 0.75
C GLU A 73 8.71 4.67 0.23
N ILE A 74 7.69 4.76 1.09
CA ILE A 74 6.28 4.68 0.70
C ILE A 74 5.95 5.76 -0.34
N ASN A 75 6.38 7.00 -0.10
CA ASN A 75 6.15 8.11 -1.03
C ASN A 75 6.86 7.90 -2.37
N LYS A 76 8.06 7.29 -2.37
CA LYS A 76 8.77 6.96 -3.60
C LYS A 76 7.99 5.94 -4.43
N ILE A 77 7.50 4.86 -3.81
CA ILE A 77 6.67 3.85 -4.49
C ILE A 77 5.42 4.50 -5.07
N ARG A 78 4.74 5.37 -4.30
CA ARG A 78 3.59 6.12 -4.79
C ARG A 78 3.95 6.91 -6.05
N LYS A 79 5.02 7.71 -6.01
CA LYS A 79 5.47 8.50 -7.16
C LYS A 79 5.72 7.62 -8.39
N GLU A 80 6.40 6.49 -8.21
CA GLU A 80 6.66 5.53 -9.29
C GLU A 80 5.36 4.97 -9.90
N VAL A 81 4.36 4.63 -9.08
CA VAL A 81 3.07 4.10 -9.57
C VAL A 81 2.22 5.18 -10.27
N TYR A 82 2.25 6.39 -9.75
CA TYR A 82 1.47 7.51 -10.29
C TYR A 82 2.19 8.26 -11.43
N ASN A 83 3.45 7.92 -11.72
CA ASN A 83 4.33 8.66 -12.63
C ASN A 83 4.44 10.15 -12.23
N GLU A 84 4.57 10.42 -10.93
CA GLU A 84 4.77 11.77 -10.38
C GLU A 84 6.28 12.04 -10.23
N ASP A 85 6.80 13.10 -10.85
CA ASP A 85 8.19 13.58 -10.69
C ASP A 85 8.46 14.13 -9.26
#